data_AF-A0A538RZN0-F1
#
_entry.id   AF-A0A538RZN0-F1
#
_cell.length_a   1.000
_cell.length_b   1.000
_cell.length_c   1.000
_cell.angle_alpha   90.00
_cell.angle_beta   90.00
_cell.angle_gamma   90.00
#
_symmetry.space_group_name_H-M   'P 1'
#
loop_
_entity.id
_entity.type
_entity.pdbx_description
1 polymer ?
#
loop_
_entity_poly.entity_id
_entity_poly.type
_entity_poly.pdbx_seq_one_letter_code
_entity_poly.pdbx_strand_id
1 'polypeptide(L)'
;MSEPERALNNCIKAEEIAAELGSDPDVARATAEILKQRVLPSELTGACQNREPWLWHGYLGPGKMTLLTSQWKSGKTTMVSLLLKRMEAGGELAGLAVAAGRAAVFTEESKPDWKLRHQKLHLANNTTLFPLPFLGKPSMVQWRGLVQAMLYLQRHEELSLVVIDPLSIFMPGNNENSAAAVMDCLLPLRALTAAGLAVLLCIIRARGRAWRVSRRVAAAPCPATWTR
;
A
#
# COMPACT_ATOMS: atom_id res chain seq x y z
N MET A 1 -44.10 10.24 -19.80
CA MET A 1 -43.00 10.82 -19.01
C MET A 1 -42.15 9.67 -18.53
N SER A 2 -41.02 9.45 -19.20
CA SER A 2 -40.15 8.30 -19.00
C SER A 2 -39.10 8.62 -17.92
N GLU A 3 -38.79 7.63 -17.08
CA GLU A 3 -37.85 7.72 -15.95
C GLU A 3 -36.36 8.06 -16.27
N PRO A 4 -35.83 8.08 -17.51
CA PRO A 4 -34.45 8.54 -17.74
C PRO A 4 -34.31 10.05 -17.96
N GLU A 5 -35.41 10.83 -18.05
CA GLU A 5 -35.34 12.30 -18.19
C GLU A 5 -34.92 13.03 -16.90
N ARG A 6 -34.79 12.30 -15.79
CA ARG A 6 -34.24 12.78 -14.52
C ARG A 6 -32.74 12.48 -14.38
N ALA A 7 -32.03 12.48 -15.50
CA ALA A 7 -30.67 13.02 -15.62
C ALA A 7 -30.66 14.52 -15.21
N LEU A 8 -31.14 14.78 -13.99
CA LEU A 8 -31.39 16.10 -13.43
C LEU A 8 -30.04 16.68 -13.06
N ASN A 9 -29.48 17.34 -14.06
CA ASN A 9 -28.56 18.46 -13.95
C ASN A 9 -27.20 18.16 -13.31
N ASN A 10 -26.36 17.54 -14.14
CA ASN A 10 -24.89 17.59 -14.15
C ASN A 10 -24.32 19.00 -14.42
N CYS A 11 -24.90 20.04 -13.84
CA CYS A 11 -24.31 21.38 -13.74
C CYS A 11 -24.97 22.06 -12.55
N ILE A 12 -24.66 21.60 -11.34
CA ILE A 12 -24.87 22.47 -10.19
C ILE A 12 -23.88 23.63 -10.39
N LYS A 13 -24.39 24.80 -10.78
CA LYS A 13 -23.55 25.97 -11.00
C LYS A 13 -22.92 26.31 -9.65
N ALA A 14 -21.59 26.43 -9.60
CA ALA A 14 -20.87 26.77 -8.37
C ALA A 14 -21.43 28.03 -7.70
N GLU A 15 -21.99 28.94 -8.49
CA GLU A 15 -22.67 30.17 -8.07
C GLU A 15 -23.96 29.91 -7.26
N GLU A 16 -24.74 28.88 -7.59
CA GLU A 16 -25.98 28.51 -6.86
C GLU A 16 -25.65 27.82 -5.52
N ILE A 17 -24.61 26.99 -5.49
CA ILE A 17 -24.07 26.39 -4.24
C ILE A 17 -23.49 27.46 -3.32
N ALA A 18 -22.77 28.43 -3.89
CA ALA A 18 -22.19 29.54 -3.13
C ALA A 18 -23.27 30.44 -2.49
N ALA A 19 -24.40 30.62 -3.17
CA ALA A 19 -25.53 31.40 -2.68
C ALA A 19 -26.27 30.73 -1.51
N GLU A 20 -26.38 29.39 -1.50
CA GLU A 20 -27.06 28.65 -0.42
C GLU A 20 -26.18 28.39 0.83
N LEU A 21 -24.86 28.23 0.67
CA LEU A 21 -23.99 27.73 1.76
C LEU A 21 -23.32 28.78 2.65
N GLY A 22 -23.53 30.08 2.43
CA GLY A 22 -23.01 31.12 3.32
C GLY A 22 -21.49 31.36 3.17
N SER A 23 -21.17 32.24 2.22
CA SER A 23 -20.06 33.21 2.16
C SER A 23 -18.64 32.83 2.61
N ASP A 24 -18.11 31.72 2.12
CA ASP A 24 -16.68 31.65 1.78
C ASP A 24 -16.55 31.15 0.32
N PRO A 25 -16.02 31.97 -0.62
CA PRO A 25 -15.91 31.59 -2.02
C PRO A 25 -14.96 30.41 -2.25
N ASP A 26 -13.95 30.23 -1.40
CA ASP A 26 -13.03 29.09 -1.46
C ASP A 26 -13.73 27.81 -1.00
N VAL A 27 -14.52 27.90 0.06
CA VAL A 27 -15.35 26.77 0.53
C VAL A 27 -16.38 26.40 -0.53
N ALA A 28 -17.10 27.37 -1.12
CA ALA A 28 -18.09 27.10 -2.15
C ALA A 28 -17.47 26.45 -3.40
N ARG A 29 -16.29 26.91 -3.83
CA ARG A 29 -15.53 26.29 -4.93
C ARG A 29 -15.12 24.85 -4.58
N ALA A 30 -14.60 24.62 -3.38
CA ALA A 30 -14.25 23.27 -2.93
C ALA A 30 -15.48 22.36 -2.86
N THR A 31 -16.62 22.87 -2.37
CA THR A 31 -17.88 22.14 -2.34
C THR A 31 -18.33 21.75 -3.75
N ALA A 32 -18.27 22.68 -4.70
CA ALA A 32 -18.61 22.40 -6.10
C ALA A 32 -17.70 21.31 -6.69
N GLU A 33 -16.38 21.35 -6.45
CA GLU A 33 -15.45 20.32 -6.90
C GLU A 33 -15.72 18.94 -6.27
N ILE A 34 -16.11 18.90 -4.99
CA ILE A 34 -16.50 17.64 -4.33
C ILE A 34 -17.80 17.09 -4.92
N LEU A 35 -18.80 17.95 -5.11
CA LEU A 35 -20.09 17.55 -5.66
C LEU A 35 -19.98 17.05 -7.11
N LYS A 36 -19.05 17.58 -7.90
CA LYS A 36 -18.71 17.05 -9.24
C LYS A 36 -18.17 15.62 -9.22
N GLN A 37 -17.56 15.20 -8.10
CA GLN A 37 -17.02 13.84 -7.93
C GLN A 37 -18.05 12.85 -7.36
N ARG A 38 -19.29 13.30 -7.08
CA ARG A 38 -20.35 12.45 -6.56
C ARG A 38 -20.73 11.38 -7.58
N VAL A 39 -20.76 10.13 -7.14
CA VAL A 39 -21.25 8.99 -7.91
C VAL A 39 -22.25 8.21 -7.06
N LEU A 40 -23.42 7.89 -7.62
CA LEU A 40 -24.42 7.06 -6.94
C LEU A 40 -24.05 5.57 -7.07
N PRO A 41 -24.31 4.71 -6.06
CA PRO A 41 -24.00 3.29 -6.16
C PRO A 41 -24.62 2.58 -7.38
N SER A 42 -25.80 3.02 -7.82
CA SER A 42 -26.46 2.50 -9.03
C SER A 42 -25.67 2.79 -10.31
N GLU A 43 -24.94 3.90 -10.38
CA GLU A 43 -24.11 4.30 -11.52
C GLU A 43 -22.82 3.48 -11.62
N LEU A 44 -22.42 2.81 -10.52
CA LEU A 44 -21.22 1.97 -10.47
C LEU A 44 -21.39 0.62 -11.19
N THR A 45 -22.62 0.23 -11.55
CA THR A 45 -22.92 -1.06 -12.18
C THR A 45 -22.33 -1.21 -13.59
N GLY A 46 -22.09 -0.11 -14.31
CA GLY A 46 -21.45 -0.09 -15.64
C GLY A 46 -19.92 0.03 -15.62
N ALA A 47 -19.32 0.47 -14.52
CA ALA A 47 -17.88 0.73 -14.42
C ALA A 47 -17.02 -0.56 -14.29
N CYS A 48 -17.66 -1.72 -14.13
CA CYS A 48 -16.99 -2.99 -13.82
C CYS A 48 -16.46 -3.76 -15.03
N GLN A 49 -16.62 -3.25 -16.26
CA GLN A 49 -16.32 -4.01 -17.48
C GLN A 49 -14.83 -4.03 -17.88
N ASN A 50 -13.96 -3.28 -17.20
CA ASN A 50 -12.53 -3.27 -17.48
C ASN A 50 -11.69 -3.44 -16.20
N ARG A 51 -11.99 -4.48 -15.40
CA ARG A 51 -11.04 -4.91 -14.36
C ARG A 51 -9.80 -5.43 -15.08
N GLU A 52 -8.77 -4.60 -15.16
CA GLU A 52 -7.42 -5.07 -15.47
C GLU A 52 -7.12 -6.28 -14.54
N PRO A 53 -6.54 -7.36 -15.10
CA PRO A 53 -6.34 -8.59 -14.35
C PRO A 53 -5.46 -8.32 -13.13
N TRP A 54 -5.85 -8.90 -11.98
CA TRP A 54 -5.06 -8.82 -10.75
C TRP A 54 -3.61 -9.24 -11.01
N LEU A 55 -2.67 -8.46 -10.49
CA LEU A 55 -1.25 -8.85 -10.52
C LEU A 55 -1.00 -10.05 -9.59
N TRP A 56 -1.64 -10.06 -8.42
CA TRP A 56 -1.74 -11.22 -7.56
C TRP A 56 -3.17 -11.30 -7.04
N HIS A 57 -3.88 -12.36 -7.42
CA HIS A 57 -5.32 -12.46 -7.24
C HIS A 57 -5.75 -12.19 -5.78
N GLY A 58 -6.66 -11.24 -5.61
CA GLY A 58 -7.20 -10.85 -4.30
C GLY A 58 -6.29 -9.94 -3.47
N TYR A 59 -5.00 -9.81 -3.79
CA TYR A 59 -4.03 -9.04 -2.99
C TYR A 59 -3.49 -7.81 -3.70
N LEU A 60 -3.10 -7.92 -4.97
CA LEU A 60 -2.47 -6.83 -5.73
C LEU A 60 -3.26 -6.58 -7.01
N GLY A 61 -3.94 -5.44 -7.05
CA GLY A 61 -4.67 -4.97 -8.22
C GLY A 61 -4.11 -3.63 -8.71
N PRO A 62 -4.22 -3.34 -10.02
CA PRO A 62 -3.88 -2.04 -10.56
C PRO A 62 -4.61 -0.91 -9.82
N GLY A 63 -3.87 0.16 -9.54
CA GLY A 63 -4.35 1.32 -8.81
C GLY A 63 -4.71 1.09 -7.34
N LYS A 64 -4.21 -0.01 -6.74
CA LYS A 64 -4.44 -0.31 -5.31
C LYS A 64 -3.13 -0.24 -4.52
N MET A 65 -3.28 0.20 -3.27
CA MET A 65 -2.24 0.15 -2.26
C MET A 65 -2.56 -0.96 -1.26
N THR A 66 -1.64 -1.92 -1.10
CA THR A 66 -1.80 -3.08 -0.24
C THR A 66 -0.72 -3.06 0.84
N LEU A 67 -1.15 -3.27 2.09
CA LEU A 67 -0.26 -3.31 3.25
C LEU A 67 -0.02 -4.77 3.69
N LEU A 68 1.23 -5.22 3.65
CA LEU A 68 1.68 -6.49 4.20
C LEU A 68 2.32 -6.27 5.57
N THR A 69 1.60 -6.61 6.63
CA THR A 69 2.07 -6.50 8.02
C THR A 69 2.42 -7.88 8.57
N SER A 70 3.56 -7.99 9.26
CA SER A 70 3.92 -9.22 9.97
C SER A 70 4.94 -8.99 11.09
N GLN A 71 5.21 -10.02 11.89
CA GLN A 71 6.29 -9.98 12.88
C GLN A 71 7.68 -9.96 12.22
N TRP A 72 8.70 -9.54 12.97
CA TRP A 72 10.09 -9.57 12.50
C TRP A 72 10.51 -11.01 12.13
N LYS A 73 11.29 -11.14 11.04
CA LYS A 73 11.80 -12.41 10.49
C LYS A 73 10.74 -13.43 10.07
N SER A 74 9.50 -13.00 9.84
CA SER A 74 8.43 -13.90 9.36
C SER A 74 8.46 -14.17 7.84
N GLY A 75 9.52 -13.77 7.13
CA GLY A 75 9.66 -14.03 5.69
C GLY A 75 8.93 -13.09 4.73
N LYS A 76 8.71 -11.81 5.08
CA LYS A 76 8.12 -10.83 4.13
C LYS A 76 8.94 -10.68 2.85
N THR A 77 10.24 -10.41 2.99
CA THR A 77 11.13 -10.33 1.82
C THR A 77 11.11 -11.64 1.05
N THR A 78 11.02 -12.80 1.72
CA THR A 78 10.91 -14.10 1.05
C THR A 78 9.63 -14.20 0.21
N MET A 79 8.47 -13.81 0.75
CA MET A 79 7.21 -13.77 0.02
C MET A 79 7.31 -12.83 -1.20
N VAL A 80 7.85 -11.62 -0.99
CA VAL A 80 8.12 -10.66 -2.07
C VAL A 80 9.02 -11.28 -3.14
N SER A 81 10.08 -11.97 -2.75
CA SER A 81 11.03 -12.59 -3.68
C SER A 81 10.37 -13.67 -4.54
N LEU A 82 9.50 -14.48 -3.94
CA LEU A 82 8.75 -15.51 -4.65
C LEU A 82 7.72 -14.89 -5.60
N LEU A 83 7.03 -13.83 -5.17
CA LEU A 83 6.14 -13.06 -6.02
C LEU A 83 6.86 -12.51 -7.26
N LEU A 84 8.01 -11.85 -7.06
CA LEU A 84 8.82 -11.30 -8.15
C LEU A 84 9.25 -12.39 -9.15
N LYS A 85 9.61 -13.57 -8.65
CA LYS A 85 9.92 -14.72 -9.51
C LYS A 85 8.71 -15.16 -10.33
N ARG A 86 7.51 -15.21 -9.73
CA ARG A 86 6.29 -15.55 -10.48
C ARG A 86 5.91 -14.48 -11.49
N MET A 87 6.17 -13.21 -11.23
CA MET A 87 5.88 -12.11 -12.17
C MET A 87 6.71 -12.16 -13.46
N GLU A 88 7.74 -13.00 -13.56
CA GLU A 88 8.50 -13.19 -14.82
C GLU A 88 7.62 -13.69 -15.97
N ALA A 89 6.80 -14.72 -15.71
CA ALA A 89 5.95 -15.36 -16.72
C ALA A 89 4.49 -15.55 -16.25
N GLY A 90 4.19 -15.14 -15.02
CA GLY A 90 2.94 -15.46 -14.33
C GLY A 90 2.99 -16.85 -13.66
N GLY A 91 1.84 -17.29 -13.16
CA GLY A 91 1.66 -18.59 -12.52
C GLY A 91 0.86 -18.48 -11.24
N GLU A 92 1.28 -19.19 -10.19
CA GLU A 92 0.59 -19.17 -8.91
C GLU A 92 1.54 -18.91 -7.74
N LEU A 93 1.06 -18.19 -6.74
CA LEU A 93 1.71 -18.04 -5.43
C LEU A 93 0.67 -18.24 -4.34
N ALA A 94 0.93 -19.19 -3.44
CA ALA A 94 0.00 -19.59 -2.37
C ALA A 94 -1.41 -19.98 -2.90
N GLY A 95 -1.46 -20.69 -4.04
CA GLY A 95 -2.70 -21.15 -4.66
C GLY A 95 -3.51 -20.04 -5.36
N LEU A 96 -2.92 -18.87 -5.58
CA LEU A 96 -3.57 -17.74 -6.22
C LEU A 96 -2.79 -17.29 -7.44
N ALA A 97 -3.51 -16.94 -8.51
CA ALA A 97 -2.92 -16.52 -9.77
C ALA A 97 -2.06 -15.25 -9.61
N VAL A 98 -0.89 -15.26 -10.25
CA VAL A 98 0.01 -14.12 -10.40
C VAL A 98 0.16 -13.85 -11.90
N ALA A 99 -0.06 -12.61 -12.31
CA ALA A 99 0.16 -12.20 -13.68
C ALA A 99 1.65 -11.88 -13.93
N ALA A 100 2.10 -12.02 -15.17
CA ALA A 100 3.39 -11.51 -15.57
C ALA A 100 3.39 -9.97 -15.49
N GLY A 101 4.52 -9.36 -15.16
CA GLY A 101 4.64 -7.92 -15.06
C GLY A 101 6.00 -7.46 -14.58
N ARG A 102 6.18 -6.14 -14.54
CA ARG A 102 7.44 -5.51 -14.11
C ARG A 102 7.30 -4.92 -12.72
N ALA A 103 8.34 -5.09 -11.91
CA ALA A 103 8.33 -4.68 -10.52
C ALA A 103 9.56 -3.87 -10.15
N ALA A 104 9.37 -2.89 -9.27
CA ALA A 104 10.43 -2.10 -8.66
C ALA A 104 10.40 -2.32 -7.15
N VAL A 105 11.54 -2.61 -6.55
CA VAL A 105 11.64 -2.95 -5.13
C VAL A 105 12.60 -2.00 -4.42
N PHE A 106 12.07 -1.21 -3.50
CA PHE A 106 12.85 -0.44 -2.54
C PHE A 106 13.06 -1.26 -1.29
N THR A 107 14.31 -1.51 -0.93
CA THR A 107 14.64 -2.51 0.07
C THR A 107 15.74 -2.05 1.02
N GLU A 108 15.59 -2.35 2.32
CA GLU A 108 16.63 -2.16 3.33
C GLU A 108 17.77 -3.19 3.21
N GLU A 109 17.56 -4.28 2.48
CA GLU A 109 18.58 -5.30 2.28
C GLU A 109 19.65 -4.84 1.30
N SER A 110 20.87 -5.35 1.47
CA SER A 110 22.03 -4.90 0.71
C SER A 110 22.11 -5.54 -0.69
N LYS A 111 22.95 -4.99 -1.57
CA LYS A 111 23.25 -5.61 -2.88
C LYS A 111 23.78 -7.06 -2.73
N PRO A 112 24.71 -7.38 -1.80
CA PRO A 112 25.11 -8.76 -1.53
C PRO A 112 23.96 -9.71 -1.17
N ASP A 113 23.01 -9.29 -0.34
CA ASP A 113 21.85 -10.12 0.05
C ASP A 113 20.98 -10.45 -1.16
N TRP A 114 20.72 -9.44 -2.00
CA TRP A 114 19.97 -9.60 -3.24
C TRP A 114 20.73 -10.39 -4.30
N LYS A 115 22.07 -10.34 -4.33
CA LYS A 115 22.89 -11.21 -5.18
C LYS A 115 22.68 -12.67 -4.82
N LEU A 116 22.76 -13.02 -3.53
CA LEU A 116 22.52 -14.40 -3.06
C LEU A 116 21.09 -14.86 -3.39
N ARG A 117 20.12 -13.97 -3.25
CA ARG A 117 18.72 -14.26 -3.60
C ARG A 117 18.52 -14.46 -5.11
N HIS A 118 19.10 -13.60 -5.94
CA HIS A 118 19.08 -13.76 -7.38
C HIS A 118 19.72 -15.08 -7.81
N GLN A 119 20.84 -15.49 -7.18
CA GLN A 119 21.46 -16.81 -7.45
C GLN A 119 20.54 -17.98 -7.11
N LYS A 120 19.73 -17.88 -6.05
CA LYS A 120 18.82 -18.95 -5.61
C LYS A 120 17.52 -19.01 -6.42
N LEU A 121 16.97 -17.85 -6.78
CA LEU A 121 15.64 -17.75 -7.39
C LEU A 121 15.69 -17.47 -8.89
N HIS A 122 16.85 -17.16 -9.44
CA HIS A 122 17.05 -16.72 -10.83
C HIS A 122 16.06 -15.60 -11.19
N LEU A 123 16.10 -14.50 -10.42
CA LEU A 123 15.25 -13.34 -10.65
C LEU A 123 15.56 -12.73 -12.02
N ALA A 124 14.54 -12.51 -12.83
CA ALA A 124 14.68 -11.98 -14.18
C ALA A 124 14.76 -10.44 -14.22
N ASN A 125 15.11 -9.91 -15.39
CA ASN A 125 15.27 -8.47 -15.64
C ASN A 125 13.95 -7.69 -15.73
N ASN A 126 12.81 -8.33 -15.46
CA ASN A 126 11.54 -7.65 -15.21
C ASN A 126 11.46 -7.04 -13.80
N THR A 127 12.46 -7.29 -12.95
CA THR A 127 12.57 -6.76 -11.59
C THR A 127 13.72 -5.75 -11.50
N THR A 128 13.39 -4.52 -11.11
CA THR A 128 14.35 -3.46 -10.81
C THR A 128 14.51 -3.33 -9.29
N LEU A 129 15.75 -3.36 -8.80
CA LEU A 129 16.04 -3.28 -7.37
C LEU A 129 16.67 -1.92 -7.02
N PHE A 130 16.23 -1.36 -5.89
CA PHE A 130 16.79 -0.18 -5.24
C PHE A 130 17.22 -0.54 -3.81
N PRO A 131 18.39 -1.20 -3.63
CA PRO A 131 18.89 -1.61 -2.33
C PRO A 131 19.56 -0.45 -1.62
N LEU A 132 19.11 -0.11 -0.40
CA LEU A 132 19.62 1.01 0.40
C LEU A 132 19.81 2.30 -0.43
N PRO A 133 18.73 2.82 -1.08
CA PRO A 133 18.80 3.94 -2.03
C PRO A 133 19.12 5.28 -1.36
N PHE A 134 19.05 5.34 -0.03
CA PHE A 134 19.30 6.53 0.77
C PHE A 134 20.37 6.22 1.82
N LEU A 135 21.22 7.20 2.13
CA LEU A 135 22.25 7.07 3.18
C LEU A 135 21.65 7.03 4.60
N GLY A 136 20.38 7.41 4.74
CA GLY A 136 19.61 7.41 5.99
C GLY A 136 18.11 7.55 5.66
N LYS A 137 17.30 8.04 6.60
CA LYS A 137 15.88 8.32 6.31
C LYS A 137 15.77 9.35 5.19
N PRO A 138 14.92 9.13 4.17
CA PRO A 138 14.80 10.06 3.07
C PRO A 138 14.21 11.40 3.53
N SER A 139 14.63 12.48 2.90
CA SER A 139 13.89 13.75 2.96
C SER A 139 12.58 13.64 2.18
N MET A 140 11.64 14.55 2.44
CA MET A 140 10.40 14.65 1.65
C MET A 140 10.66 14.88 0.15
N VAL A 141 11.76 15.56 -0.20
CA VAL A 141 12.16 15.78 -1.59
C VAL A 141 12.63 14.47 -2.22
N GLN A 142 13.48 13.70 -1.52
CA GLN A 142 13.93 12.38 -1.97
C GLN A 142 12.76 11.40 -2.11
N TRP A 143 11.81 11.43 -1.17
CA TRP A 143 10.60 10.61 -1.22
C TRP A 143 9.71 10.94 -2.43
N ARG A 144 9.48 12.23 -2.71
CA ARG A 144 8.77 12.65 -3.94
C ARG A 144 9.55 12.29 -5.20
N GLY A 145 10.88 12.39 -5.17
CA GLY A 145 11.76 11.96 -6.26
C GLY A 145 11.61 10.47 -6.57
N LEU A 146 11.51 9.62 -5.56
CA LEU A 146 11.20 8.19 -5.71
C LEU A 146 9.88 7.98 -6.44
N VAL A 147 8.82 8.68 -6.02
CA VAL A 147 7.50 8.61 -6.67
C VAL A 147 7.61 9.01 -8.15
N GLN A 148 8.29 10.11 -8.45
CA GLN A 148 8.47 10.55 -9.84
C GLN A 148 9.28 9.55 -10.67
N ALA A 149 10.31 8.93 -10.09
CA ALA A 149 11.08 7.89 -10.76
C ALA A 149 10.20 6.68 -11.09
N MET A 150 9.28 6.27 -10.21
CA MET A 150 8.38 5.15 -10.49
C MET A 150 7.33 5.49 -11.55
N LEU A 151 6.83 6.73 -11.57
CA LEU A 151 5.96 7.20 -12.65
C LEU A 151 6.69 7.23 -14.00
N TYR A 152 7.97 7.59 -14.00
CA TYR A 152 8.80 7.51 -15.19
C TYR A 152 8.94 6.05 -15.68
N LEU A 153 9.29 5.12 -14.79
CA LEU A 153 9.38 3.69 -15.14
C LEU A 153 8.02 3.11 -15.58
N GLN A 154 6.91 3.56 -15.01
CA GLN A 154 5.57 3.14 -15.44
C GLN A 154 5.30 3.54 -16.90
N ARG A 155 5.67 4.77 -17.29
CA ARG A 155 5.43 5.28 -18.65
C ARG A 155 6.38 4.71 -19.70
N HIS A 156 7.63 4.44 -19.33
CA HIS A 156 8.68 4.06 -20.29
C HIS A 156 9.03 2.58 -20.27
N GLU A 157 8.74 1.89 -19.17
CA GLU A 157 9.09 0.48 -18.97
C GLU A 157 7.89 -0.36 -18.53
N GLU A 158 6.66 0.15 -18.61
CA GLU A 158 5.42 -0.58 -18.26
C GLU A 158 5.46 -1.18 -16.84
N LEU A 159 6.07 -0.47 -15.91
CA LEU A 159 6.11 -0.88 -14.50
C LEU A 159 4.68 -1.12 -13.99
N SER A 160 4.47 -2.27 -13.34
CA SER A 160 3.15 -2.70 -12.86
C SER A 160 3.07 -2.76 -11.33
N LEU A 161 4.22 -2.93 -10.65
CA LEU A 161 4.31 -3.05 -9.19
C LEU A 161 5.43 -2.20 -8.59
N VAL A 162 5.13 -1.49 -7.52
CA VAL A 162 6.12 -0.88 -6.63
C VAL A 162 6.05 -1.55 -5.26
N VAL A 163 7.17 -2.09 -4.79
CA VAL A 163 7.30 -2.69 -3.45
C VAL A 163 8.20 -1.83 -2.58
N ILE A 164 7.78 -1.58 -1.34
CA ILE A 164 8.57 -0.85 -0.34
C ILE A 164 8.74 -1.75 0.88
N ASP A 165 9.96 -2.26 1.09
CA ASP A 165 10.26 -3.31 2.06
C ASP A 165 11.47 -3.01 2.98
N PRO A 166 11.24 -2.61 4.25
CA PRO A 166 9.98 -2.21 4.87
C PRO A 166 9.74 -0.69 4.77
N LEU A 167 8.47 -0.28 4.73
CA LEU A 167 8.06 1.13 4.71
C LEU A 167 8.68 1.96 5.86
N SER A 168 8.83 1.37 7.05
CA SER A 168 9.31 2.06 8.26
C SER A 168 10.68 2.73 8.10
N ILE A 169 11.59 2.14 7.32
CA ILE A 169 12.93 2.71 7.08
C ILE A 169 12.88 3.78 5.99
N PHE A 170 11.89 3.72 5.10
CA PHE A 170 11.70 4.68 4.01
C PHE A 170 10.76 5.82 4.35
N MET A 171 10.14 5.83 5.54
CA MET A 171 9.29 6.92 5.97
C MET A 171 10.10 8.22 6.13
N PRO A 172 9.75 9.29 5.41
CA PRO A 172 10.43 10.56 5.54
C PRO A 172 10.16 11.19 6.91
N GLY A 173 11.17 11.84 7.47
CA GLY A 173 11.10 12.53 8.76
C GLY A 173 11.41 11.65 9.98
N ASN A 174 11.42 12.28 11.16
CA ASN A 174 11.98 11.70 12.38
C ASN A 174 10.95 11.09 13.34
N ASN A 175 9.66 11.10 13.00
CA ASN A 175 8.60 10.65 13.92
C ASN A 175 7.60 9.67 13.27
N GLU A 176 7.95 8.39 13.26
CA GLU A 176 7.11 7.30 12.75
C GLU A 176 5.80 7.10 13.54
N ASN A 177 5.73 7.61 14.77
CA ASN A 177 4.58 7.43 15.66
C ASN A 177 3.52 8.54 15.53
N SER A 178 3.69 9.48 14.59
CA SER A 178 2.70 10.51 14.30
C SER A 178 1.82 10.09 13.12
N ALA A 179 0.50 10.13 13.30
CA ALA A 179 -0.45 9.93 12.21
C ALA A 179 -0.20 10.89 11.04
N ALA A 180 0.22 12.14 11.33
CA ALA A 180 0.55 13.12 10.31
C ALA A 180 1.76 12.67 9.46
N ALA A 181 2.81 12.15 10.09
CA ALA A 181 4.00 11.66 9.37
C ALA A 181 3.70 10.43 8.50
N VAL A 182 2.83 9.53 8.98
CA VAL A 182 2.32 8.41 8.17
C VAL A 182 1.56 8.95 6.96
N MET A 183 0.67 9.92 7.15
CA MET A 183 -0.09 10.50 6.04
C MET A 183 0.81 11.23 5.03
N ASP A 184 1.79 12.01 5.49
CA ASP A 184 2.77 12.68 4.62
C ASP A 184 3.60 11.68 3.79
N CYS A 185 3.85 10.48 4.33
CA CYS A 185 4.49 9.39 3.61
C CYS A 185 3.54 8.74 2.58
N LEU A 186 2.29 8.45 2.95
CA LEU A 186 1.36 7.70 2.11
C LEU A 186 0.70 8.54 1.01
N LEU A 187 0.42 9.82 1.25
CA LEU A 187 -0.29 10.67 0.29
C LEU A 187 0.42 10.78 -1.06
N PRO A 188 1.75 10.99 -1.15
CA PRO A 188 2.47 10.99 -2.42
C PRO A 188 2.33 9.69 -3.22
N LEU A 189 2.21 8.54 -2.55
CA LEU A 189 2.07 7.24 -3.22
C LEU A 189 0.72 7.10 -3.94
N ARG A 190 -0.28 7.94 -3.64
CA ARG A 190 -1.55 7.98 -4.38
C ARG A 190 -1.35 8.33 -5.85
N ALA A 191 -0.30 9.08 -6.20
CA ALA A 191 0.04 9.36 -7.59
C ALA A 191 0.40 8.08 -8.37
N LEU A 192 1.06 7.11 -7.71
CA LEU A 192 1.38 5.81 -8.31
C LEU A 192 0.11 5.03 -8.58
N THR A 193 -0.78 4.93 -7.58
CA THR A 193 -2.05 4.22 -7.74
C THR A 193 -2.97 4.89 -8.76
N ALA A 194 -2.98 6.23 -8.82
CA ALA A 194 -3.73 6.95 -9.85
C ALA A 194 -3.20 6.69 -11.26
N ALA A 195 -1.91 6.35 -11.40
CA ALA A 195 -1.30 5.92 -12.66
C ALA A 195 -1.48 4.42 -12.97
N GLY A 196 -2.31 3.71 -12.19
CA GLY A 196 -2.59 2.28 -12.41
C GLY A 196 -1.60 1.32 -11.75
N LEU A 197 -0.53 1.80 -11.09
CA LEU A 197 0.41 0.91 -10.40
C LEU A 197 -0.24 0.21 -9.21
N ALA A 198 0.09 -1.07 -9.02
CA ALA A 198 -0.07 -1.73 -7.74
C ALA A 198 1.07 -1.28 -6.80
N VAL A 199 0.75 -0.99 -5.55
CA VAL A 199 1.73 -0.59 -4.52
C VAL A 199 1.66 -1.56 -3.36
N LEU A 200 2.76 -2.23 -3.04
CA LEU A 200 2.90 -3.13 -1.88
C LEU A 200 3.79 -2.49 -0.82
N LEU A 201 3.25 -2.27 0.36
CA LEU A 201 3.96 -1.72 1.51
C LEU A 201 4.18 -2.82 2.54
N CYS A 202 5.43 -3.10 2.89
CA CYS A 202 5.74 -4.06 3.95
C CYS A 202 5.99 -3.31 5.26
N ILE A 203 5.33 -3.71 6.34
CA ILE A 203 5.60 -3.17 7.68
C ILE A 203 5.98 -4.31 8.63
N ILE A 204 7.00 -4.06 9.45
CA ILE A 204 7.37 -4.93 10.57
C ILE A 204 6.63 -4.43 11.81
N ARG A 205 5.84 -5.31 12.43
CA ARG A 205 5.32 -5.02 13.78
C ARG A 205 6.43 -5.25 14.80
N ALA A 206 6.72 -4.22 15.60
CA ALA A 206 7.57 -4.38 16.78
C ALA A 206 6.98 -5.45 17.72
N ARG A 207 7.86 -6.14 18.45
CA ARG A 207 7.47 -7.13 19.47
C ARG A 207 6.65 -6.40 20.53
N GLY A 208 5.33 -6.60 20.53
CA GLY A 208 4.47 -6.03 21.57
C GLY A 208 5.00 -6.49 22.93
N ARG A 209 5.15 -5.56 23.88
CA ARG A 209 5.33 -5.94 25.29
C ARG A 209 4.18 -6.88 25.61
N ALA A 210 4.53 -8.14 25.89
CA ALA A 210 3.55 -9.14 26.28
C ALA A 210 2.71 -8.56 27.40
N TRP A 211 1.38 -8.57 27.22
CA TRP A 211 0.47 -8.34 28.33
C TRP A 211 0.81 -9.41 29.37
N ARG A 212 1.42 -8.99 30.48
CA ARG A 212 1.72 -9.89 31.60
C ARG A 212 0.37 -10.27 32.19
N VAL A 213 -0.21 -11.37 31.72
CA VAL A 213 -1.33 -12.01 32.40
C VAL A 213 -0.80 -12.44 33.76
N SER A 214 -1.05 -11.63 34.79
CA SER A 214 -0.86 -12.02 36.18
C SER A 214 -1.88 -13.12 36.47
N ARG A 215 -1.48 -14.38 36.32
CA ARG A 215 -2.14 -15.46 37.07
C ARG A 215 -1.65 -15.36 38.51
N ARG A 216 -2.40 -14.68 39.37
CA ARG A 216 -2.36 -15.03 40.80
C ARG A 216 -3.05 -16.38 40.93
N VAL A 217 -2.27 -17.46 40.90
CA VAL A 217 -2.72 -18.71 41.49
C VAL A 217 -2.44 -18.56 42.98
N ALA A 218 -3.49 -18.31 43.76
CA ALA A 218 -3.42 -18.51 45.20
C ALA A 218 -3.19 -20.01 45.42
N ALA A 219 -2.01 -20.37 45.91
CA ALA A 219 -1.75 -21.72 46.36
C ALA A 219 -2.54 -21.95 47.66
N ALA A 220 -3.50 -22.86 47.64
CA ALA A 220 -4.11 -23.40 48.84
C ALA A 220 -3.08 -24.30 49.56
N PRO A 221 -2.95 -24.24 50.89
CA PRO A 221 -2.02 -25.10 51.62
C PRO A 221 -2.53 -26.53 51.69
N CYS A 222 -1.64 -27.48 51.38
CA CYS A 222 -1.87 -28.92 51.52
C CYS A 222 -1.53 -29.37 52.95
N PRO A 223 -2.38 -30.14 53.65
CA PRO A 223 -2.09 -30.65 54.98
C PRO A 223 -1.45 -32.06 54.90
N ALA A 224 -0.33 -32.26 55.60
CA ALA A 224 0.21 -33.59 55.92
C ALA A 224 1.01 -33.46 57.22
N THR A 225 0.38 -33.77 58.37
CA THR A 225 0.49 -35.04 59.11
C THR A 225 1.87 -35.29 59.71
N TRP A 226 1.91 -35.10 61.04
CA TRP A 226 2.94 -35.50 61.98
C TRP A 226 2.97 -37.02 62.15
N THR A 227 4.15 -37.63 62.11
CA THR A 227 4.48 -38.80 62.93
C THR A 227 5.99 -38.93 63.12
N ARG A 228 6.38 -38.76 64.41
CA ARG A 228 7.57 -39.18 65.17
C ARG A 228 8.97 -38.97 64.60
#